data_AF-A0AA88U6D1-F1
#
_entry.id   AF-A0AA88U6D1-F1
#
_cell.length_a   1.000
_cell.length_b   1.000
_cell.length_c   1.000
_cell.angle_alpha   90.00
_cell.angle_beta   90.00
_cell.angle_gamma   90.00
#
_symmetry.space_group_name_H-M   'P 1'
#
loop_
_entity.id
_entity.type
_entity.pdbx_description
1 polymer ?
#
loop_
_entity_poly.entity_id
_entity_poly.type
_entity_poly.pdbx_seq_one_letter_code
_entity_poly.pdbx_strand_id
1 'polypeptide(L)'
;MFQKGDKTSSEEMSAVFQLGFVTDDERALEKLFGVEESSRISDECLSLMATRIATVFASLGEFPSIRYHAAKSLDPATVTTFRELIPTKLAAGVLDCLLKLPGFPQKETCELLVLDRSIDQIAPLMHEWTYDAMCHDLLNIEGNKYMHEVSVPSKTGGLPEKKEVLLEDHDPVWLELRDAHIAEASERLHEKMTRFMSKNKAAQIYQHSRDGGELSTRDLQKMVQALPQYNEQTEKLSIHADIAAKLNRLVGELGLKELGQLEQDLVFGDAGTDEVLNYLGTKPDVTRENKLRLLMIYAAIYPEKIKDHHVIKLMELARLPTDDMNAVHNMRLLEGSFDARRTYTGIFSVFNKVGINRSLKCFS
;
A
#
# COMPACT_ATOMS: atom_id res chain seq x y z
N MET A 1 -19.19 -15.97 6.33
CA MET A 1 -20.31 -16.29 7.24
C MET A 1 -20.48 -15.10 8.16
N PHE A 2 -21.20 -14.06 7.70
CA PHE A 2 -21.59 -12.91 8.51
C PHE A 2 -23.11 -12.96 8.58
N GLN A 3 -23.63 -13.35 9.74
CA GLN A 3 -25.06 -13.41 9.98
C GLN A 3 -25.50 -12.01 10.40
N LYS A 4 -26.35 -11.37 9.59
CA LYS A 4 -27.04 -10.13 9.94
C LYS A 4 -27.76 -10.32 11.27
N GLY A 5 -27.28 -9.64 12.31
CA GLY A 5 -27.89 -9.56 13.63
C GLY A 5 -27.68 -8.15 14.18
N ASP A 6 -28.80 -7.48 14.43
CA ASP A 6 -29.01 -6.16 15.03
C ASP A 6 -28.42 -4.90 14.37
N LYS A 7 -29.31 -4.16 13.70
CA LYS A 7 -29.15 -2.79 13.27
C LYS A 7 -29.43 -1.84 14.44
N THR A 8 -28.44 -1.57 15.28
CA THR A 8 -28.34 -0.30 16.01
C THR A 8 -26.91 -0.10 16.48
N SER A 9 -26.27 0.99 16.00
CA SER A 9 -25.01 1.60 16.46
C SER A 9 -23.71 0.78 16.34
N SER A 10 -23.19 0.53 15.13
CA SER A 10 -21.77 0.11 14.97
C SER A 10 -21.17 0.22 13.56
N GLU A 11 -21.54 1.21 12.73
CA GLU A 11 -20.87 1.43 11.43
C GLU A 11 -20.03 2.72 11.49
N GLU A 12 -18.88 2.67 12.18
CA GLU A 12 -17.92 3.80 12.25
C GLU A 12 -16.56 3.51 11.59
N MET A 13 -16.36 2.32 11.02
CA MET A 13 -15.15 1.94 10.27
C MET A 13 -15.49 1.20 8.98
N SER A 14 -14.71 1.49 7.94
CA SER A 14 -14.77 0.78 6.66
C SER A 14 -13.77 -0.38 6.66
N ALA A 15 -14.24 -1.59 6.33
CA ALA A 15 -13.36 -2.71 6.04
C ALA A 15 -12.69 -2.48 4.68
N VAL A 16 -11.36 -2.49 4.65
CA VAL A 16 -10.58 -2.28 3.41
C VAL A 16 -10.18 -3.62 2.78
N PHE A 17 -9.92 -4.64 3.61
CA PHE A 17 -9.64 -6.02 3.19
C PHE A 17 -10.32 -7.00 4.16
N GLN A 18 -10.34 -8.30 3.84
CA GLN A 18 -10.82 -9.34 4.76
C GLN A 18 -10.10 -9.33 6.14
N LEU A 19 -8.95 -8.64 6.25
CA LEU A 19 -8.15 -8.50 7.48
C LEU A 19 -7.76 -7.06 7.86
N GLY A 20 -8.32 -6.01 7.22
CA GLY A 20 -7.89 -4.63 7.41
C GLY A 20 -9.03 -3.64 7.68
N PHE A 21 -8.86 -2.75 8.65
CA PHE A 21 -9.80 -1.68 9.00
C PHE A 21 -9.08 -0.33 9.03
N VAL A 22 -9.77 0.74 8.63
CA VAL A 22 -9.26 2.11 8.72
C VAL A 22 -10.13 2.95 9.64
N THR A 23 -9.48 3.84 10.39
CA THR A 23 -10.18 4.78 11.27
C THR A 23 -10.74 5.97 10.52
N ASP A 24 -10.65 6.07 9.19
CA ASP A 24 -11.26 7.15 8.38
C ASP A 24 -11.00 8.57 8.94
N ASP A 25 -9.74 8.85 9.30
CA ASP A 25 -9.26 10.18 9.69
C ASP A 25 -7.99 10.50 8.90
N GLU A 26 -8.15 11.07 7.71
CA GLU A 26 -7.06 11.41 6.79
C GLU A 26 -6.07 12.42 7.38
N ARG A 27 -6.47 13.17 8.42
CA ARG A 27 -5.62 14.18 9.08
C ARG A 27 -5.06 13.70 10.41
N ALA A 28 -5.21 12.42 10.77
CA ALA A 28 -4.71 11.88 12.04
C ALA A 28 -3.20 12.10 12.21
N LEU A 29 -2.41 11.89 11.16
CA LEU A 29 -0.96 12.10 11.22
C LEU A 29 -0.60 13.56 11.58
N GLU A 30 -1.28 14.52 10.96
CA GLU A 30 -1.10 15.96 11.24
C GLU A 30 -1.57 16.31 12.65
N LYS A 31 -2.75 15.83 13.07
CA LYS A 31 -3.31 16.10 14.41
C LYS A 31 -2.46 15.54 15.54
N LEU A 32 -1.75 14.44 15.31
CA LEU A 32 -0.96 13.74 16.32
C LEU A 32 0.53 14.12 16.31
N PHE A 33 1.11 14.36 15.13
CA PHE A 33 2.55 14.63 14.97
C PHE A 33 2.87 16.06 14.51
N GLY A 34 1.86 16.90 14.26
CA GLY A 34 2.02 18.29 13.85
C GLY A 34 2.79 19.16 14.85
N VAL A 35 3.18 20.36 14.40
CA VAL A 35 3.97 21.33 15.18
C VAL A 35 3.10 22.09 16.18
N GLU A 36 1.83 22.33 15.84
CA GLU A 36 0.85 22.95 16.73
C GLU A 36 0.32 21.90 17.71
N GLU A 37 0.93 21.81 18.89
CA GLU A 37 0.45 20.98 20.00
C GLU A 37 -0.86 21.55 20.58
N SER A 38 -1.96 21.43 19.83
CA SER A 38 -3.29 21.56 20.42
C SER A 38 -3.62 20.25 21.10
N SER A 39 -3.23 20.12 22.38
CA SER A 39 -3.48 18.92 23.18
C SER A 39 -4.93 18.43 23.08
N ARG A 40 -5.88 19.36 22.98
CA ARG A 40 -7.29 19.07 22.78
C ARG A 40 -7.58 18.36 21.45
N ILE A 41 -7.06 18.84 20.31
CA ILE A 41 -7.31 18.23 19.00
C ILE A 41 -6.70 16.83 18.95
N SER A 42 -5.49 16.67 19.50
CA SER A 42 -4.81 15.38 19.54
C SER A 42 -5.53 14.40 20.47
N ASP A 43 -5.99 14.84 21.64
CA ASP A 43 -6.75 13.99 22.58
C ASP A 43 -8.14 13.61 22.00
N GLU A 44 -8.83 14.53 21.31
CA GLU A 44 -10.08 14.22 20.58
C GLU A 44 -9.84 13.18 19.46
N CYS A 45 -8.74 13.31 18.71
CA CYS A 45 -8.34 12.33 17.69
C CYS A 45 -8.06 10.94 18.30
N LEU A 46 -7.29 10.87 19.38
CA LEU A 46 -6.99 9.62 20.08
C LEU A 46 -8.25 8.96 20.66
N SER A 47 -9.18 9.74 21.21
CA SER A 47 -10.45 9.25 21.74
C SER A 47 -11.34 8.64 20.63
N LEU A 48 -11.39 9.29 19.47
CA LEU A 48 -12.10 8.79 18.30
C LEU A 48 -11.47 7.48 17.79
N MET A 49 -10.14 7.44 17.65
CA MET A 49 -9.42 6.22 17.25
C MET A 49 -9.65 5.08 18.25
N ALA A 50 -9.57 5.37 19.56
CA ALA A 50 -9.80 4.38 20.61
C ALA A 50 -11.21 3.79 20.56
N THR A 51 -12.22 4.64 20.38
CA THR A 51 -13.62 4.22 20.23
C THR A 51 -13.79 3.32 19.01
N ARG A 52 -13.26 3.73 17.86
CA ARG A 52 -13.30 2.97 16.60
C ARG A 52 -12.59 1.61 16.73
N ILE A 53 -11.41 1.56 17.34
CA ILE A 53 -10.71 0.28 17.57
C ILE A 53 -11.51 -0.62 18.53
N ALA A 54 -12.09 -0.06 19.59
CA ALA A 54 -12.89 -0.82 20.54
C ALA A 54 -14.14 -1.45 19.89
N THR A 55 -14.78 -0.77 18.95
CA THR A 55 -15.94 -1.32 18.22
C THR A 55 -15.57 -2.49 17.30
N VAL A 56 -14.35 -2.53 16.76
CA VAL A 56 -13.83 -3.70 16.02
C VAL A 56 -13.76 -4.91 16.94
N PHE A 57 -13.09 -4.78 18.09
CA PHE A 57 -13.01 -5.87 19.07
C PHE A 57 -14.37 -6.31 19.58
N ALA A 58 -15.30 -5.36 19.77
CA ALA A 58 -16.68 -5.67 20.14
C ALA A 58 -17.41 -6.47 19.06
N SER A 59 -17.22 -6.12 17.79
CA SER A 59 -17.81 -6.84 16.66
C SER A 59 -17.23 -8.24 16.49
N LEU A 60 -15.93 -8.41 16.83
CA LEU A 60 -15.26 -9.71 16.81
C LEU A 60 -15.59 -10.57 18.04
N GLY A 61 -16.10 -9.97 19.12
CA GLY A 61 -16.32 -10.66 20.40
C GLY A 61 -15.01 -11.02 21.12
N GLU A 62 -13.95 -10.25 20.89
CA GLU A 62 -12.58 -10.54 21.33
C GLU A 62 -12.11 -9.49 22.36
N PHE A 63 -11.48 -9.92 23.46
CA PHE A 63 -10.85 -9.04 24.45
C PHE A 63 -9.32 -9.08 24.35
N PRO A 64 -8.68 -8.00 23.88
CA PRO A 64 -7.24 -8.01 23.61
C PRO A 64 -6.39 -7.77 24.87
N SER A 65 -5.29 -8.51 24.96
CA SER A 65 -4.11 -8.07 25.72
C SER A 65 -3.39 -6.99 24.92
N ILE A 66 -3.32 -5.76 25.45
CA ILE A 66 -2.81 -4.61 24.70
C ILE A 66 -1.32 -4.39 24.99
N ARG A 67 -0.51 -4.52 23.94
CA ARG A 67 0.90 -4.15 23.91
C ARG A 67 1.06 -2.87 23.09
N TYR A 68 2.06 -2.06 23.42
CA TYR A 68 2.30 -0.82 22.70
C TYR A 68 3.80 -0.48 22.63
N HIS A 69 4.18 0.30 21.62
CA HIS A 69 5.51 0.89 21.54
C HIS A 69 5.67 1.93 22.66
N ALA A 70 6.46 1.60 23.68
CA ALA A 70 6.65 2.47 24.83
C ALA A 70 7.66 3.60 24.56
N ALA A 71 7.45 4.75 25.21
CA ALA A 71 8.45 5.82 25.25
C ALA A 71 9.78 5.30 25.85
N LYS A 72 10.91 5.77 25.30
CA LYS A 72 12.24 5.20 25.62
C LYS A 72 12.75 5.54 27.02
N SER A 73 12.31 6.66 27.58
CA SER A 73 12.69 7.09 28.92
C SER A 73 11.45 7.47 29.72
N LEU A 74 11.31 6.82 30.87
CA LEU A 74 10.41 7.23 31.96
C LEU A 74 11.19 7.98 33.06
N ASP A 75 12.45 8.35 32.80
CA ASP A 75 13.25 9.15 33.72
C ASP A 75 12.58 10.53 33.88
N PRO A 76 12.23 10.96 35.11
CA PRO A 76 11.66 12.29 35.37
C PRO A 76 12.52 13.46 34.86
N ALA A 77 13.82 13.23 34.61
CA ALA A 77 14.73 14.23 34.07
C ALA A 77 14.66 14.37 32.53
N THR A 78 14.10 13.39 31.82
CA THR A 78 13.91 13.45 30.36
C THR A 78 12.49 13.89 30.07
N VAL A 79 12.32 15.02 29.36
CA VAL A 79 10.98 15.47 28.93
C VAL A 79 10.46 14.49 27.88
N THR A 80 9.55 13.60 28.28
CA THR A 80 8.80 12.76 27.33
C THR A 80 7.87 13.65 26.53
N THR A 81 7.98 13.60 25.20
CA THR A 81 7.13 14.41 24.32
C THR A 81 5.73 13.80 24.21
N PHE A 82 4.72 14.60 23.85
CA PHE A 82 3.38 14.09 23.58
C PHE A 82 3.39 12.95 22.55
N ARG A 83 4.24 13.08 21.52
CA ARG A 83 4.37 12.11 20.42
C ARG A 83 4.82 10.73 20.89
N GLU A 84 5.76 10.69 21.83
CA GLU A 84 6.22 9.42 22.44
C GLU A 84 5.15 8.74 23.30
N LEU A 85 4.13 9.50 23.74
CA LEU A 85 3.01 8.98 24.52
C LEU A 85 1.82 8.55 23.66
N ILE A 86 1.81 8.79 22.34
CA ILE A 86 0.70 8.46 21.44
C ILE A 86 0.28 6.98 21.56
N PRO A 87 1.18 5.99 21.40
CA PRO A 87 0.79 4.58 21.52
C PRO A 87 0.21 4.23 22.89
N THR A 88 0.80 4.79 23.95
CA THR A 88 0.38 4.54 25.34
C THR A 88 -1.01 5.12 25.61
N LYS A 89 -1.25 6.36 25.18
CA LYS A 89 -2.55 7.03 25.30
C LYS A 89 -3.62 6.30 24.49
N LEU A 90 -3.32 5.89 23.27
CA LEU A 90 -4.25 5.13 22.43
C LEU A 90 -4.59 3.78 23.07
N ALA A 91 -3.59 3.04 23.55
CA ALA A 91 -3.79 1.77 24.25
C ALA A 91 -4.69 1.92 25.49
N ALA A 92 -4.43 2.94 26.31
CA ALA A 92 -5.26 3.25 27.49
C ALA A 92 -6.69 3.62 27.11
N GLY A 93 -6.87 4.43 26.05
CA GLY A 93 -8.18 4.79 25.52
C GLY A 93 -8.97 3.58 25.03
N VAL A 94 -8.34 2.68 24.28
CA VAL A 94 -8.97 1.44 23.80
C VAL A 94 -9.44 0.59 24.99
N LEU A 95 -8.60 0.41 26.00
CA LEU A 95 -8.96 -0.35 27.20
C LEU A 95 -10.15 0.28 27.95
N ASP A 96 -10.14 1.60 28.13
CA ASP A 96 -11.24 2.33 28.79
C ASP A 96 -12.57 2.20 28.02
N CYS A 97 -12.52 2.26 26.68
CA CYS A 97 -13.70 2.01 25.83
C CYS A 97 -14.22 0.58 25.99
N LEU A 98 -13.34 -0.42 25.96
CA LEU A 98 -13.72 -1.84 26.06
C LEU A 98 -14.33 -2.19 27.41
N LEU A 99 -13.78 -1.66 28.52
CA LEU A 99 -14.28 -1.92 29.87
C LEU A 99 -15.69 -1.37 30.12
N LYS A 100 -16.16 -0.43 29.29
CA LYS A 100 -17.52 0.12 29.36
C LYS A 100 -18.55 -0.70 28.57
N LEU A 101 -18.11 -1.65 27.73
CA LEU A 101 -19.01 -2.42 26.89
C LEU A 101 -19.63 -3.60 27.66
N PRO A 102 -20.95 -3.82 27.56
CA PRO A 102 -21.60 -4.98 28.16
C PRO A 102 -21.33 -6.26 27.38
N GLY A 103 -21.30 -7.41 28.07
CA GLY A 103 -21.24 -8.73 27.42
C GLY A 103 -19.85 -9.14 26.90
N PHE A 104 -18.79 -8.44 27.30
CA PHE A 104 -17.44 -8.71 26.87
C PHE A 104 -16.79 -9.91 27.60
N PRO A 105 -15.88 -10.66 26.94
CA PRO A 105 -15.07 -11.67 27.61
C PRO A 105 -14.33 -11.11 28.84
N GLN A 106 -14.33 -11.88 29.94
CA GLN A 106 -13.70 -11.49 31.21
C GLN A 106 -12.19 -11.79 31.25
N LYS A 107 -11.66 -12.43 30.20
CA LYS A 107 -10.27 -12.83 30.07
C LYS A 107 -9.79 -12.44 28.68
N GLU A 108 -8.49 -12.20 28.56
CA GLU A 108 -7.84 -11.92 27.29
C GLU A 108 -8.01 -13.12 26.34
N THR A 109 -8.40 -12.87 25.10
CA THR A 109 -8.65 -13.86 24.05
C THR A 109 -7.77 -13.66 22.82
N CYS A 110 -7.20 -12.45 22.65
CA CYS A 110 -6.30 -12.11 21.56
C CYS A 110 -5.23 -11.10 22.01
N GLU A 111 -4.34 -10.68 21.10
CA GLU A 111 -3.34 -9.62 21.35
C GLU A 111 -3.61 -8.42 20.42
N LEU A 112 -3.49 -7.20 20.96
CA LEU A 112 -3.47 -5.95 20.21
C LEU A 112 -2.08 -5.32 20.35
N LEU A 113 -1.40 -5.06 19.24
CA LEU A 113 -0.15 -4.30 19.23
C LEU A 113 -0.39 -2.89 18.68
N VAL A 114 -0.18 -1.87 19.51
CA VAL A 114 -0.30 -0.46 19.14
C VAL A 114 1.08 0.11 18.80
N LEU A 115 1.24 0.53 17.56
CA LEU A 115 2.47 1.11 17.02
C LEU A 115 2.19 2.52 16.50
N ASP A 116 3.26 3.30 16.37
CA ASP A 116 3.23 4.58 15.68
C ASP A 116 4.22 4.56 14.50
N ARG A 117 4.17 5.57 13.63
CA ARG A 117 4.97 5.62 12.40
C ARG A 117 6.47 5.77 12.64
N SER A 118 6.91 6.12 13.86
CA SER A 118 8.34 6.27 14.17
C SER A 118 9.14 4.98 14.10
N ILE A 119 8.47 3.82 14.16
CA ILE A 119 9.16 2.52 14.08
C ILE A 119 9.78 2.28 12.69
N ASP A 120 9.22 2.91 11.66
CA ASP A 120 9.63 2.78 10.27
C ASP A 120 9.05 3.94 9.47
N GLN A 121 9.84 4.93 9.06
CA GLN A 121 9.33 6.05 8.25
C GLN A 121 9.46 5.79 6.74
N ILE A 122 10.14 4.70 6.36
CA ILE A 122 10.65 4.46 5.01
C ILE A 122 9.66 3.64 4.19
N ALA A 123 9.07 2.59 4.79
CA ALA A 123 8.15 1.71 4.06
C ALA A 123 7.00 2.41 3.31
N PRO A 124 6.35 3.48 3.82
CA PRO A 124 5.30 4.18 3.08
C PRO A 124 5.80 5.03 1.91
N LEU A 125 7.11 5.24 1.80
CA LEU A 125 7.74 6.11 0.81
C LEU A 125 8.41 5.33 -0.31
N MET A 126 8.86 4.10 -0.07
CA MET A 126 9.54 3.30 -1.07
C MET A 126 8.58 2.81 -2.16
N HIS A 127 9.08 2.68 -3.38
CA HIS A 127 8.37 1.96 -4.42
C HIS A 127 8.34 0.46 -4.10
N GLU A 128 7.14 -0.12 -4.02
CA GLU A 128 6.93 -1.54 -3.76
C GLU A 128 6.55 -2.30 -5.03
N TRP A 129 7.03 -3.54 -5.15
CA TRP A 129 7.00 -4.31 -6.39
C TRP A 129 5.96 -5.44 -6.40
N THR A 130 5.21 -5.63 -5.32
CA THR A 130 4.03 -6.50 -5.30
C THR A 130 2.90 -5.88 -6.11
N TYR A 131 2.12 -6.70 -6.80
CA TYR A 131 1.07 -6.26 -7.73
C TYR A 131 0.06 -5.29 -7.09
N ASP A 132 -0.39 -5.57 -5.87
CA ASP A 132 -1.33 -4.73 -5.11
C ASP A 132 -0.74 -3.35 -4.79
N ALA A 133 0.39 -3.35 -4.07
CA ALA A 133 1.05 -2.11 -3.68
C ALA A 133 1.39 -1.23 -4.89
N MET A 134 1.88 -1.83 -5.98
CA MET A 134 2.18 -1.09 -7.21
C MET A 134 0.91 -0.55 -7.90
N CYS A 135 -0.22 -1.25 -7.82
CA CYS A 135 -1.51 -0.74 -8.28
C CYS A 135 -1.90 0.52 -7.50
N HIS A 136 -1.83 0.46 -6.16
CA HIS A 136 -2.18 1.60 -5.30
C HIS A 136 -1.20 2.78 -5.41
N ASP A 137 0.07 2.51 -5.72
CA ASP A 137 1.10 3.54 -5.90
C ASP A 137 0.96 4.24 -7.27
N LEU A 138 0.80 3.48 -8.36
CA LEU A 138 0.92 4.02 -9.72
C LEU A 138 -0.41 4.26 -10.44
N LEU A 139 -1.53 3.75 -9.90
CA LEU A 139 -2.84 3.90 -10.50
C LEU A 139 -3.77 4.72 -9.61
N ASN A 140 -4.73 5.39 -10.23
CA ASN A 140 -5.75 6.13 -9.51
C ASN A 140 -6.82 5.16 -8.96
N ILE A 141 -6.51 4.56 -7.81
CA ILE A 141 -7.38 3.66 -7.05
C ILE A 141 -7.92 4.39 -5.82
N GLU A 142 -9.24 4.37 -5.63
CA GLU A 142 -9.91 4.94 -4.46
C GLU A 142 -10.50 3.81 -3.61
N GLY A 143 -9.91 3.53 -2.44
CA GLY A 143 -10.21 2.31 -1.71
C GLY A 143 -9.86 1.10 -2.57
N ASN A 144 -10.83 0.27 -2.95
CA ASN A 144 -10.63 -0.86 -3.87
C ASN A 144 -11.16 -0.60 -5.29
N LYS A 145 -11.52 0.66 -5.60
CA LYS A 145 -12.14 1.05 -6.86
C LYS A 145 -11.09 1.50 -7.87
N TYR A 146 -10.97 0.74 -8.95
CA TYR A 146 -10.14 1.09 -10.10
C TYR A 146 -11.02 1.58 -11.26
N MET A 147 -10.71 2.76 -11.78
CA MET A 147 -11.34 3.30 -12.98
C MET A 147 -10.61 2.78 -14.22
N HIS A 148 -11.14 1.71 -14.81
CA HIS A 148 -10.61 1.08 -16.00
C HIS A 148 -11.09 1.80 -17.27
N GLU A 149 -10.16 2.27 -18.09
CA GLU A 149 -10.45 2.94 -19.37
C GLU A 149 -10.44 1.91 -20.50
N VAL A 150 -11.62 1.50 -20.95
CA VAL A 150 -11.78 0.58 -22.07
C VAL A 150 -11.64 1.38 -23.36
N SER A 151 -10.50 1.20 -24.03
CA SER A 151 -10.31 1.68 -25.40
C SER A 151 -11.06 0.74 -26.36
N VAL A 152 -12.38 0.88 -26.47
CA VAL A 152 -13.09 0.21 -27.57
C VAL A 152 -12.66 0.92 -28.85
N PRO A 153 -12.09 0.23 -29.86
CA PRO A 153 -11.86 0.83 -31.17
C PRO A 153 -13.24 1.07 -31.82
N SER A 154 -13.86 2.18 -31.45
CA SER A 154 -15.10 2.63 -32.04
C SER A 154 -14.79 3.13 -33.45
N LYS A 155 -15.50 2.59 -34.45
CA LYS A 155 -15.44 3.05 -35.84
C LYS A 155 -15.85 4.53 -36.01
N THR A 156 -16.31 5.19 -34.95
CA THR A 156 -16.83 6.56 -34.95
C THR A 156 -16.11 7.52 -33.99
N GLY A 157 -14.90 7.20 -33.51
CA GLY A 157 -14.07 8.16 -32.76
C GLY A 157 -14.65 8.60 -31.40
N GLY A 158 -15.46 7.74 -30.77
CA GLY A 158 -15.99 7.99 -29.43
C GLY A 158 -14.90 8.01 -28.35
N LEU A 159 -15.14 8.76 -27.27
CA LEU A 159 -14.28 8.79 -26.09
C LEU A 159 -14.16 7.39 -25.46
N PRO A 160 -13.03 7.07 -24.80
CA PRO A 160 -12.86 5.81 -24.07
C PRO A 160 -13.99 5.61 -23.05
N GLU A 161 -14.55 4.41 -23.00
CA GLU A 161 -15.56 4.07 -21.99
C GLU A 161 -14.87 3.84 -20.65
N LYS A 162 -15.31 4.54 -19.61
CA LYS A 162 -14.78 4.36 -18.25
C LYS A 162 -15.66 3.37 -17.50
N LYS A 163 -15.04 2.32 -16.97
CA LYS A 163 -15.70 1.28 -16.18
C LYS A 163 -15.07 1.22 -14.79
N GLU A 164 -15.92 1.32 -13.77
CA GLU A 164 -15.50 1.06 -12.38
C GLU A 164 -15.33 -0.45 -12.18
N VAL A 165 -14.18 -0.85 -11.65
CA VAL A 165 -13.86 -2.24 -11.31
C VAL A 165 -13.45 -2.30 -9.84
N LEU A 166 -13.95 -3.30 -9.12
CA LEU A 166 -13.57 -3.57 -7.73
C LEU A 166 -12.46 -4.62 -7.70
N LEU A 167 -11.30 -4.25 -7.13
CA LEU A 167 -10.15 -5.13 -6.92
C LEU A 167 -10.22 -5.71 -5.51
N GLU A 168 -10.94 -6.83 -5.35
CA GLU A 168 -11.27 -7.42 -4.05
C GLU A 168 -11.04 -8.93 -4.01
N ASP A 169 -11.08 -9.51 -2.80
CA ASP A 169 -10.88 -10.94 -2.55
C ASP A 169 -11.85 -11.87 -3.29
N HIS A 170 -12.98 -11.34 -3.77
CA HIS A 170 -13.93 -12.08 -4.59
C HIS A 170 -13.42 -12.33 -6.03
N ASP A 171 -12.41 -11.58 -6.48
CA ASP A 171 -11.78 -11.77 -7.78
C ASP A 171 -10.63 -12.78 -7.62
N PRO A 172 -10.78 -14.01 -8.17
CA PRO A 172 -9.77 -15.05 -8.04
C PRO A 172 -8.49 -14.74 -8.82
N VAL A 173 -8.51 -13.82 -9.78
CA VAL A 173 -7.29 -13.34 -10.46
C VAL A 173 -6.57 -12.37 -9.53
N TRP A 174 -7.27 -11.39 -8.95
CA TRP A 174 -6.69 -10.46 -7.98
C TRP A 174 -6.07 -11.20 -6.79
N LEU A 175 -6.82 -12.07 -6.12
CA LEU A 175 -6.37 -12.81 -4.94
C LEU A 175 -5.10 -13.65 -5.20
N GLU A 176 -4.95 -14.16 -6.43
CA GLU A 176 -3.78 -14.95 -6.85
C GLU A 176 -2.55 -14.08 -7.15
N LEU A 177 -2.76 -12.86 -7.64
CA LEU A 177 -1.70 -11.98 -8.14
C LEU A 177 -1.26 -10.90 -7.16
N ARG A 178 -2.15 -10.43 -6.26
CA ARG A 178 -1.98 -9.23 -5.42
C ARG A 178 -0.64 -9.19 -4.66
N ASP A 179 -0.23 -10.35 -4.12
CA ASP A 179 0.97 -10.49 -3.29
C ASP A 179 2.22 -10.89 -4.11
N ALA A 180 2.05 -11.17 -5.41
CA ALA A 180 3.14 -11.57 -6.29
C ALA A 180 3.91 -10.35 -6.81
N HIS A 181 5.20 -10.51 -7.03
CA HIS A 181 6.02 -9.49 -7.69
C HIS A 181 5.49 -9.21 -9.12
N ILE A 182 5.48 -7.97 -9.59
CA ILE A 182 4.88 -7.57 -10.88
C ILE A 182 5.34 -8.40 -12.09
N ALA A 183 6.63 -8.77 -12.13
CA ALA A 183 7.18 -9.64 -13.18
C ALA A 183 6.56 -11.05 -13.15
N GLU A 184 6.44 -11.65 -11.96
CA GLU A 184 5.80 -12.95 -11.75
C GLU A 184 4.30 -12.87 -12.03
N ALA A 185 3.64 -11.79 -11.58
CA ALA A 185 2.23 -11.57 -11.84
C ALA A 185 1.93 -11.51 -13.35
N SER A 186 2.80 -10.83 -14.11
CA SER A 186 2.70 -10.74 -15.58
C SER A 186 2.87 -12.11 -16.25
N GLU A 187 3.82 -12.92 -15.81
CA GLU A 187 4.05 -14.28 -16.32
C GLU A 187 2.85 -15.21 -16.00
N ARG A 188 2.41 -15.25 -14.74
CA ARG A 188 1.25 -16.03 -14.30
C ARG A 188 0.00 -15.66 -15.10
N LEU A 189 -0.22 -14.37 -15.31
CA LEU A 189 -1.36 -13.88 -16.07
C LEU A 189 -1.30 -14.29 -17.54
N HIS A 190 -0.12 -14.21 -18.17
CA HIS A 190 0.09 -14.67 -19.53
C HIS A 190 -0.18 -16.18 -19.68
N GLU A 191 0.34 -16.99 -18.76
CA GLU A 191 0.06 -18.43 -18.72
C GLU A 191 -1.44 -18.71 -18.55
N LYS A 192 -2.12 -17.96 -17.67
CA LYS A 192 -3.54 -18.14 -17.38
C LYS A 192 -4.40 -17.81 -18.60
N MET A 193 -4.09 -16.73 -19.30
CA MET A 193 -4.76 -16.34 -20.55
C MET A 193 -4.58 -17.42 -21.63
N THR A 194 -3.35 -17.90 -21.82
CA THR A 194 -3.02 -18.97 -22.79
C THR A 194 -3.73 -20.28 -22.45
N ARG A 195 -3.75 -20.65 -21.16
CA ARG A 195 -4.43 -21.85 -20.65
C ARG A 195 -5.94 -21.74 -20.78
N PHE A 196 -6.50 -20.56 -20.53
CA PHE A 196 -7.93 -20.30 -20.68
C PHE A 196 -8.36 -20.44 -22.15
N MET A 197 -7.64 -19.81 -23.08
CA MET A 197 -7.90 -19.94 -24.52
C MET A 197 -7.79 -21.39 -25.00
N SER A 198 -6.80 -22.14 -24.53
CA SER A 198 -6.55 -23.51 -24.98
C SER A 198 -7.44 -24.58 -24.34
N LYS A 199 -8.03 -24.36 -23.16
CA LYS A 199 -8.81 -25.40 -22.44
C LYS A 199 -10.30 -25.11 -22.35
N ASN A 200 -10.72 -23.85 -22.45
CA ASN A 200 -12.12 -23.50 -22.34
C ASN A 200 -12.86 -23.86 -23.64
N LYS A 201 -13.91 -24.69 -23.53
CA LYS A 201 -14.67 -25.15 -24.71
C LYS A 201 -15.34 -24.01 -25.47
N ALA A 202 -15.87 -23.01 -24.77
CA ALA A 202 -16.41 -21.83 -25.43
C ALA A 202 -15.31 -21.05 -26.16
N ALA A 203 -14.13 -20.90 -25.55
CA ALA A 203 -12.96 -20.26 -26.18
C ALA A 203 -12.51 -21.00 -27.45
N GLN A 204 -12.34 -22.32 -27.37
CA GLN A 204 -11.97 -23.17 -28.50
C GLN A 204 -13.00 -23.11 -29.63
N ILE A 205 -14.29 -23.16 -29.30
CA ILE A 205 -15.39 -23.04 -30.28
C ILE A 205 -15.39 -21.63 -30.91
N TYR A 206 -15.14 -20.58 -30.12
CA TYR A 206 -15.03 -19.20 -30.62
C TYR A 206 -13.86 -19.04 -31.59
N GLN A 207 -12.68 -19.60 -31.26
CA GLN A 207 -11.51 -19.61 -32.14
C GLN A 207 -11.78 -20.41 -33.43
N HIS A 208 -12.33 -21.62 -33.31
CA HIS A 208 -12.68 -22.46 -34.45
C HIS A 208 -13.69 -21.79 -35.40
N SER A 209 -14.66 -21.04 -34.84
CA SER A 209 -15.61 -20.26 -35.63
C SER A 209 -14.96 -19.07 -36.36
N ARG A 210 -13.95 -18.43 -35.75
CA ARG A 210 -13.17 -17.36 -36.38
C ARG A 210 -12.26 -17.86 -37.49
N ASP A 211 -11.76 -19.09 -37.37
CA ASP A 211 -10.91 -19.74 -38.37
C ASP A 211 -11.71 -20.42 -39.50
N GLY A 212 -13.03 -20.18 -39.58
CA GLY A 212 -13.89 -20.64 -40.67
C GLY A 212 -14.40 -22.07 -40.55
N GLY A 213 -14.32 -22.68 -39.37
CA GLY A 213 -14.80 -24.04 -39.14
C GLY A 213 -16.31 -24.11 -38.88
N GLU A 214 -16.99 -25.10 -39.47
CA GLU A 214 -18.42 -25.34 -39.25
C GLU A 214 -18.71 -25.84 -37.82
N LEU A 215 -19.80 -25.34 -37.22
CA LEU A 215 -20.22 -25.69 -35.85
C LEU A 215 -21.41 -26.65 -35.87
N SER A 216 -21.34 -27.75 -35.12
CA SER A 216 -22.49 -28.64 -34.95
C SER A 216 -23.53 -28.03 -33.98
N THR A 217 -24.79 -28.45 -34.10
CA THR A 217 -25.87 -28.02 -33.18
C THR A 217 -25.60 -28.39 -31.72
N ARG A 218 -24.89 -29.50 -31.48
CA ARG A 218 -24.44 -29.93 -30.15
C ARG A 218 -23.33 -29.02 -29.59
N ASP A 219 -22.45 -28.51 -30.46
CA ASP A 219 -21.39 -27.59 -30.05
C ASP A 219 -21.96 -26.21 -29.76
N LEU A 220 -22.96 -25.76 -30.52
CA LEU A 220 -23.73 -24.55 -30.22
C LEU A 220 -24.42 -24.64 -28.85
N GLN A 221 -25.06 -25.76 -28.50
CA GLN A 221 -25.68 -25.95 -27.18
C GLN A 221 -24.67 -25.87 -26.03
N LYS A 222 -23.52 -26.54 -26.17
CA LYS A 222 -22.45 -26.49 -25.15
C LYS A 222 -21.85 -25.09 -25.03
N MET A 223 -21.70 -24.38 -26.16
CA MET A 223 -21.21 -23.02 -26.18
C MET A 223 -22.17 -22.10 -25.43
N VAL A 224 -23.46 -22.12 -25.74
CA VAL A 224 -24.48 -21.29 -25.07
C VAL A 224 -24.47 -21.49 -23.55
N GLN A 225 -24.29 -22.73 -23.07
CA GLN A 225 -24.19 -23.02 -21.64
C GLN A 225 -22.90 -22.50 -21.00
N ALA A 226 -21.78 -22.50 -21.73
CA ALA A 226 -20.47 -22.06 -21.22
C ALA A 226 -20.19 -20.56 -21.40
N LEU A 227 -20.96 -19.87 -22.26
CA LEU A 227 -20.77 -18.45 -22.60
C LEU A 227 -20.78 -17.51 -21.38
N PRO A 228 -21.69 -17.63 -20.40
CA PRO A 228 -21.70 -16.72 -19.26
C PRO A 228 -20.40 -16.80 -18.43
N GLN A 229 -19.97 -18.02 -18.12
CA GLN A 229 -18.72 -18.26 -17.38
C GLN A 229 -17.50 -17.81 -18.21
N TYR A 230 -17.52 -18.06 -19.52
CA TYR A 230 -16.48 -17.61 -20.43
C TYR A 230 -16.35 -16.09 -20.45
N ASN A 231 -17.46 -15.37 -20.55
CA ASN A 231 -17.48 -13.91 -20.56
C ASN A 231 -16.93 -13.34 -19.25
N GLU A 232 -17.39 -13.84 -18.10
CA GLU A 232 -16.91 -13.38 -16.79
C GLU A 232 -15.40 -13.60 -16.61
N GLN A 233 -14.90 -14.78 -16.98
CA GLN A 233 -13.47 -15.09 -16.87
C GLN A 233 -12.63 -14.27 -17.86
N THR A 234 -13.12 -14.07 -19.08
CA THR A 234 -12.44 -13.24 -20.09
C THR A 234 -12.34 -11.80 -19.63
N GLU A 235 -13.41 -11.27 -19.06
CA GLU A 235 -13.47 -9.90 -18.55
C GLU A 235 -12.45 -9.67 -17.43
N LYS A 236 -12.44 -10.53 -16.39
CA LYS A 236 -11.47 -10.44 -15.29
C LYS A 236 -10.02 -10.55 -15.79
N LEU A 237 -9.73 -11.53 -16.64
CA LEU A 237 -8.39 -11.69 -17.21
C LEU A 237 -7.97 -10.49 -18.05
N SER A 238 -8.87 -9.92 -18.85
CA SER A 238 -8.60 -8.73 -19.67
C SER A 238 -8.27 -7.53 -18.81
N ILE A 239 -9.06 -7.27 -17.76
CA ILE A 239 -8.83 -6.15 -16.85
C ILE A 239 -7.43 -6.24 -16.23
N HIS A 240 -7.07 -7.41 -15.68
CA HIS A 240 -5.74 -7.59 -15.08
C HIS A 240 -4.61 -7.50 -16.11
N ALA A 241 -4.85 -7.91 -17.36
CA ALA A 241 -3.85 -7.81 -18.44
C ALA A 241 -3.59 -6.35 -18.79
N ASP A 242 -4.66 -5.55 -18.87
CA ASP A 242 -4.57 -4.13 -19.12
C ASP A 242 -3.92 -3.38 -17.95
N ILE A 243 -4.25 -3.75 -16.70
CA ILE A 243 -3.58 -3.22 -15.50
C ILE A 243 -2.08 -3.54 -15.55
N ALA A 244 -1.70 -4.81 -15.74
CA ALA A 244 -0.30 -5.23 -15.78
C ALA A 244 0.48 -4.54 -16.91
N ALA A 245 -0.13 -4.39 -18.10
CA ALA A 245 0.46 -3.65 -19.21
C ALA A 245 0.66 -2.17 -18.87
N LYS A 246 -0.34 -1.54 -18.25
CA LYS A 246 -0.26 -0.13 -17.82
C LYS A 246 0.82 0.08 -16.75
N LEU A 247 0.93 -0.80 -15.76
CA LEU A 247 1.98 -0.76 -14.74
C LEU A 247 3.37 -0.88 -15.36
N ASN A 248 3.59 -1.87 -16.24
CA ASN A 248 4.88 -2.04 -16.92
C ASN A 248 5.26 -0.81 -17.76
N ARG A 249 4.28 -0.17 -18.41
CA ARG A 249 4.48 1.09 -19.12
C ARG A 249 4.91 2.21 -18.18
N LEU A 250 4.20 2.41 -17.07
CA LEU A 250 4.51 3.45 -16.07
C LEU A 250 5.89 3.24 -15.43
N VAL A 251 6.27 1.99 -15.11
CA VAL A 251 7.61 1.65 -14.61
C VAL A 251 8.70 2.10 -15.58
N GLY A 252 8.48 1.92 -16.89
CA GLY A 252 9.39 2.38 -17.93
C GLY A 252 9.42 3.90 -18.10
N GLU A 253 8.24 4.52 -18.21
CA GLU A 253 8.08 5.97 -18.41
C GLU A 253 8.64 6.79 -17.24
N LEU A 254 8.45 6.33 -16.01
CA LEU A 254 8.91 7.00 -14.79
C LEU A 254 10.33 6.59 -14.37
N GLY A 255 10.97 5.66 -15.08
CA GLY A 255 12.33 5.20 -14.77
C GLY A 255 12.46 4.50 -13.41
N LEU A 256 11.39 3.84 -12.93
CA LEU A 256 11.30 3.36 -11.55
C LEU A 256 12.29 2.24 -11.21
N LYS A 257 12.84 1.53 -12.19
CA LYS A 257 13.84 0.47 -11.94
C LYS A 257 15.11 1.04 -11.29
N GLU A 258 15.63 2.12 -11.87
CA GLU A 258 16.85 2.76 -11.39
C GLU A 258 16.59 3.52 -10.07
N LEU A 259 15.45 4.21 -9.99
CA LEU A 259 15.04 4.89 -8.76
C LEU A 259 14.85 3.89 -7.61
N GLY A 260 14.05 2.84 -7.82
CA GLY A 260 13.77 1.83 -6.81
C GLY A 260 15.04 1.09 -6.37
N GLN A 261 16.00 0.85 -7.27
CA GLN A 261 17.30 0.32 -6.87
C GLN A 261 18.05 1.28 -5.93
N LEU A 262 18.11 2.58 -6.28
CA LEU A 262 18.75 3.58 -5.42
C LEU A 262 18.05 3.70 -4.06
N GLU A 263 16.71 3.65 -4.01
CA GLU A 263 15.95 3.63 -2.77
C GLU A 263 16.35 2.43 -1.89
N GLN A 264 16.45 1.23 -2.47
CA GLN A 264 16.89 0.04 -1.75
C GLN A 264 18.35 0.16 -1.28
N ASP A 265 19.26 0.58 -2.16
CA ASP A 265 20.67 0.73 -1.84
C ASP A 265 20.88 1.73 -0.69
N LEU A 266 20.10 2.82 -0.65
CA LEU A 266 20.12 3.75 0.48
C LEU A 266 19.70 3.07 1.78
N VAL A 267 18.60 2.33 1.77
CA VAL A 267 18.04 1.67 2.97
C VAL A 267 18.97 0.58 3.50
N PHE A 268 19.65 -0.15 2.63
CA PHE A 268 20.62 -1.18 3.00
C PHE A 268 22.02 -0.63 3.31
N GLY A 269 22.28 0.64 2.97
CA GLY A 269 23.57 1.30 3.19
C GLY A 269 24.62 1.02 2.11
N ASP A 270 24.19 0.55 0.94
CA ASP A 270 25.00 0.34 -0.26
C ASP A 270 25.13 1.62 -1.12
N ALA A 271 24.31 2.64 -0.86
CA ALA A 271 24.39 3.98 -1.44
C ALA A 271 24.32 5.07 -0.36
N GLY A 272 24.78 6.27 -0.68
CA GLY A 272 24.78 7.43 0.22
C GLY A 272 24.53 8.76 -0.50
N THR A 273 25.07 9.83 0.06
CA THR A 273 24.82 11.20 -0.39
C THR A 273 25.27 11.44 -1.84
N ASP A 274 26.39 10.85 -2.25
CA ASP A 274 26.98 11.09 -3.57
C ASP A 274 26.15 10.44 -4.69
N GLU A 275 25.61 9.24 -4.47
CA GLU A 275 24.74 8.54 -5.41
C GLU A 275 23.43 9.30 -5.62
N VAL A 276 22.85 9.84 -4.54
CA VAL A 276 21.63 10.68 -4.63
C VAL A 276 21.90 11.98 -5.40
N LEU A 277 23.01 12.65 -5.10
CA LEU A 277 23.42 13.87 -5.82
C LEU A 277 23.62 13.57 -7.31
N ASN A 278 24.29 12.47 -7.63
CA ASN A 278 24.54 12.06 -9.01
C ASN A 278 23.22 11.72 -9.73
N TYR A 279 22.31 10.99 -9.09
CA TYR A 279 21.01 10.64 -9.66
C TYR A 279 20.19 11.89 -9.97
N LEU A 280 20.04 12.80 -9.00
CA LEU A 280 19.29 14.05 -9.20
C LEU A 280 19.95 14.98 -10.24
N GLY A 281 21.28 14.99 -10.31
CA GLY A 281 22.02 15.79 -11.29
C GLY A 281 21.96 15.25 -12.72
N THR A 282 21.83 13.93 -12.90
CA THR A 282 21.83 13.28 -14.22
C THR A 282 20.43 12.96 -14.74
N LYS A 283 19.41 12.97 -13.89
CA LYS A 283 18.02 12.61 -14.22
C LYS A 283 17.05 13.77 -13.94
N PRO A 284 17.11 14.87 -14.72
CA PRO A 284 16.27 16.04 -14.49
C PRO A 284 14.77 15.76 -14.67
N ASP A 285 14.43 14.79 -15.51
CA ASP A 285 13.04 14.45 -15.89
C ASP A 285 12.28 13.62 -14.85
N VAL A 286 12.95 13.21 -13.75
CA VAL A 286 12.27 12.50 -12.65
C VAL A 286 11.19 13.40 -12.07
N THR A 287 10.03 12.80 -11.81
CA THR A 287 8.85 13.52 -11.31
C THR A 287 9.13 14.21 -9.97
N ARG A 288 8.40 15.29 -9.71
CA ARG A 288 8.45 16.02 -8.44
C ARG A 288 8.23 15.09 -7.25
N GLU A 289 7.23 14.22 -7.34
CA GLU A 289 6.87 13.26 -6.31
C GLU A 289 7.99 12.24 -6.04
N ASN A 290 8.59 11.66 -7.08
CA ASN A 290 9.67 10.69 -6.92
C ASN A 290 10.94 11.32 -6.32
N LYS A 291 11.26 12.56 -6.69
CA LYS A 291 12.33 13.32 -6.06
C LYS A 291 12.03 13.57 -4.58
N LEU A 292 10.80 13.93 -4.24
CA LEU A 292 10.38 14.16 -2.87
C LEU A 292 10.49 12.87 -2.04
N ARG A 293 9.95 11.75 -2.54
CA ARG A 293 10.05 10.42 -1.89
C ARG A 293 11.51 10.04 -1.62
N LEU A 294 12.38 10.13 -2.63
CA LEU A 294 13.81 9.85 -2.48
C LEU A 294 14.47 10.70 -1.39
N LEU A 295 14.15 12.00 -1.34
CA LEU A 295 14.69 12.90 -0.31
C LEU A 295 14.12 12.64 1.08
N MET A 296 12.85 12.24 1.19
CA MET A 296 12.24 11.85 2.46
C MET A 296 12.84 10.53 2.98
N ILE A 297 13.12 9.56 2.10
CA ILE A 297 13.86 8.33 2.44
C ILE A 297 15.27 8.68 2.92
N TYR A 298 15.99 9.53 2.18
CA TYR A 298 17.32 10.00 2.58
C TYR A 298 17.30 10.70 3.94
N ALA A 299 16.30 11.55 4.19
CA ALA A 299 16.08 12.22 5.46
C ALA A 299 15.83 11.25 6.62
N ALA A 300 15.03 10.20 6.41
CA ALA A 300 14.77 9.18 7.42
C ALA A 300 16.02 8.37 7.78
N ILE A 301 16.95 8.17 6.83
CA ILE A 301 18.19 7.41 7.02
C ILE A 301 19.29 8.27 7.65
N TYR A 302 19.41 9.54 7.24
CA TYR A 302 20.44 10.47 7.69
C TYR A 302 19.82 11.75 8.34
N PRO A 303 19.07 11.61 9.44
CA PRO A 303 18.38 12.73 10.07
C PRO A 303 19.34 13.86 10.51
N GLU A 304 20.57 13.51 10.89
CA GLU A 304 21.62 14.46 11.23
C GLU A 304 22.05 15.35 10.05
N LYS A 305 22.04 14.79 8.83
CA LYS A 305 22.45 15.51 7.61
C LYS A 305 21.36 16.44 7.08
N ILE A 306 20.13 16.35 7.59
CA ILE A 306 19.02 17.24 7.18
C ILE A 306 19.32 18.70 7.50
N LYS A 307 20.09 18.95 8.57
CA LYS A 307 20.45 20.30 9.02
C LYS A 307 21.67 20.87 8.30
N ASP A 308 22.35 20.06 7.50
CA ASP A 308 23.59 20.44 6.82
C ASP A 308 23.31 21.08 5.45
N HIS A 309 24.30 21.82 4.94
CA HIS A 309 24.29 22.37 3.58
C HIS A 309 24.04 21.33 2.48
N HIS A 310 24.22 20.03 2.76
CA HIS A 310 23.97 18.95 1.82
C HIS A 310 22.50 18.85 1.40
N VAL A 311 21.53 19.02 2.31
CA VAL A 311 20.11 18.99 1.91
C VAL A 311 19.76 20.21 1.05
N ILE A 312 20.30 21.39 1.36
CA ILE A 312 20.12 22.57 0.51
C ILE A 312 20.60 22.28 -0.92
N LYS A 313 21.79 21.70 -1.08
CA LYS A 313 22.34 21.31 -2.40
C LYS A 313 21.51 20.24 -3.10
N LEU A 314 21.08 19.20 -2.38
CA LEU A 314 20.19 18.16 -2.91
C LEU A 314 18.91 18.78 -3.47
N MET A 315 18.38 19.79 -2.81
CA MET A 315 17.10 20.41 -3.17
C MET A 315 17.25 21.45 -4.29
N GLU A 316 18.37 22.17 -4.36
CA GLU A 316 18.74 22.95 -5.55
C GLU A 316 18.81 22.08 -6.80
N LEU A 317 19.38 20.88 -6.70
CA LEU A 317 19.45 19.92 -7.81
C LEU A 317 18.07 19.33 -8.13
N ALA A 318 17.28 18.98 -7.12
CA ALA A 318 15.93 18.43 -7.30
C ALA A 318 14.93 19.46 -7.87
N ARG A 319 15.17 20.76 -7.61
CA ARG A 319 14.31 21.89 -7.99
C ARG A 319 12.90 21.78 -7.41
N LEU A 320 12.79 21.36 -6.15
CA LEU A 320 11.52 21.23 -5.46
C LEU A 320 11.05 22.56 -4.86
N PRO A 321 9.73 22.82 -4.81
CA PRO A 321 9.16 23.98 -4.15
C PRO A 321 9.31 23.92 -2.61
N THR A 322 9.11 25.06 -1.96
CA THR A 322 9.25 25.19 -0.49
C THR A 322 8.31 24.29 0.30
N ASP A 323 7.11 23.99 -0.21
CA ASP A 323 6.19 23.11 0.51
C ASP A 323 6.72 21.67 0.60
N ASP A 324 7.41 21.20 -0.44
CA ASP A 324 8.08 19.90 -0.45
C ASP A 324 9.28 19.87 0.50
N MET A 325 10.00 21.00 0.63
CA MET A 325 11.05 21.18 1.64
C MET A 325 10.50 20.99 3.06
N ASN A 326 9.32 21.55 3.32
CA ASN A 326 8.67 21.39 4.61
C ASN A 326 8.34 19.92 4.86
N ALA A 327 7.89 19.16 3.85
CA ALA A 327 7.64 17.73 3.98
C ALA A 327 8.92 16.95 4.33
N VAL A 328 10.04 17.20 3.64
CA VAL A 328 11.35 16.57 3.95
C VAL A 328 11.80 16.91 5.38
N HIS A 329 11.70 18.18 5.78
CA HIS A 329 12.06 18.61 7.14
C HIS A 329 11.12 18.06 8.20
N ASN A 330 9.84 17.85 7.89
CA ASN A 330 8.83 17.34 8.80
C ASN A 330 8.97 15.84 9.08
N MET A 331 9.79 15.11 8.31
CA MET A 331 10.16 13.72 8.65
C MET A 331 10.70 13.60 10.08
N ARG A 332 11.42 14.64 10.55
CA ARG A 332 11.90 14.71 11.93
C ARG A 332 10.80 14.69 12.99
N LEU A 333 9.58 15.07 12.63
CA LEU A 333 8.45 15.08 13.56
C LEU A 333 7.97 13.65 13.86
N LEU A 334 8.28 12.71 12.96
CA LEU A 334 8.03 11.28 13.11
C LEU A 334 9.22 10.54 13.73
N GLU A 335 10.34 11.22 14.00
CA GLU A 335 11.45 10.63 14.74
C GLU A 335 10.98 10.30 16.16
N GLY A 336 10.87 9.00 16.46
CA GLY A 336 10.99 8.53 17.83
C GLY A 336 12.45 8.73 18.25
N SER A 337 12.74 8.88 19.54
CA SER A 337 14.10 9.15 20.06
C SER A 337 15.14 8.06 19.70
N PHE A 338 15.54 7.92 18.43
CA PHE A 338 16.45 6.88 17.95
C PHE A 338 17.89 7.32 18.20
N ASP A 339 18.54 6.62 19.12
CA ASP A 339 19.98 6.69 19.32
C ASP A 339 20.65 6.35 17.98
N ALA A 340 21.51 7.23 17.48
CA ALA A 340 22.12 7.24 16.14
C ALA A 340 23.05 6.04 15.83
N ARG A 341 22.86 4.90 16.51
CA ARG A 341 23.76 3.73 16.51
C ARG A 341 23.08 2.39 16.24
N ARG A 342 21.92 2.38 15.59
CA ARG A 342 21.47 1.18 14.87
C ARG A 342 21.70 1.38 13.39
N THR A 343 22.87 0.93 12.93
CA THR A 343 23.04 0.55 11.53
C THR A 343 21.88 -0.39 11.19
N TYR A 344 21.12 -0.12 10.13
CA TYR A 344 19.98 -0.90 9.64
C TYR A 344 20.39 -2.32 9.15
N THR A 345 21.53 -2.85 9.58
CA THR A 345 22.14 -4.10 9.12
C THR A 345 21.46 -5.37 9.65
N GLY A 346 20.50 -5.26 10.58
CA GLY A 346 20.02 -6.41 11.35
C GLY A 346 18.63 -6.97 11.03
N ILE A 347 17.65 -6.14 10.70
CA ILE A 347 16.23 -6.57 10.72
C ILE A 347 15.71 -6.92 9.31
N PHE A 348 16.15 -6.23 8.26
CA PHE A 348 15.79 -6.59 6.88
C PHE A 348 16.65 -7.71 6.26
N SER A 349 17.76 -8.09 6.91
CA SER A 349 18.61 -9.22 6.50
C SER A 349 17.85 -10.56 6.40
N VAL A 350 16.73 -10.70 7.12
CA VAL A 350 15.95 -11.95 7.13
C VAL A 350 15.08 -12.12 5.88
N PHE A 351 14.71 -11.03 5.18
CA PHE A 351 13.98 -11.10 3.91
C PHE A 351 14.88 -11.39 2.70
N ASN A 352 16.21 -11.30 2.86
CA ASN A 352 17.19 -11.60 1.82
C ASN A 352 17.23 -13.08 1.38
N LYS A 353 16.43 -13.96 2.02
CA LYS A 353 16.33 -15.38 1.64
C LYS A 353 15.13 -15.74 0.77
N VAL A 354 14.21 -14.81 0.49
CA VAL A 354 13.09 -15.08 -0.42
C VAL A 354 13.03 -14.01 -1.53
N GLY A 355 13.71 -14.29 -2.63
CA GLY A 355 13.20 -13.96 -3.97
C GLY A 355 13.58 -12.64 -4.64
N ILE A 356 13.93 -11.56 -3.94
CA ILE A 356 14.06 -10.24 -4.62
C ILE A 356 15.33 -10.13 -5.48
N ASN A 357 16.44 -10.73 -5.04
CA ASN A 357 17.75 -10.62 -5.70
C ASN A 357 17.85 -11.37 -7.06
N ARG A 358 16.82 -12.13 -7.46
CA ARG A 358 16.74 -12.74 -8.80
C ARG A 358 15.97 -11.87 -9.81
N SER A 359 15.05 -11.00 -9.37
CA SER A 359 14.06 -10.39 -10.26
C SER A 359 14.53 -9.12 -10.98
N LEU A 360 15.50 -8.39 -10.43
CA LEU A 360 16.12 -7.24 -11.14
C LEU A 360 16.97 -7.68 -12.34
N LYS A 361 17.44 -8.94 -12.37
CA LYS A 361 18.10 -9.53 -13.54
C LYS A 361 17.13 -9.98 -14.64
N CYS A 362 15.83 -10.07 -14.38
CA CYS A 362 14.84 -10.50 -15.38
C CYS A 362 14.41 -9.37 -16.33
N PHE A 363 14.95 -8.17 -16.15
CA PHE A 363 14.64 -7.00 -16.98
C PHE A 363 15.82 -6.54 -17.87
N SER A 364 16.85 -7.37 -18.04
CA SER A 364 17.93 -7.17 -19.02
C SER A 364 17.62 -7.82 -20.36
#